data_AF-A0A5C4QAZ1-F1
#
_entry.id   AF-A0A5C4QAZ1-F1
#
_cell.length_a   1.000
_cell.length_b   1.000
_cell.length_c   1.000
_cell.angle_alpha   90.00
_cell.angle_beta   90.00
_cell.angle_gamma   90.00
#
_symmetry.space_group_name_H-M   'P 1'
#
loop_
_entity.id
_entity.type
_entity.pdbx_description
1 polymer ?
#
loop_
_entity_poly.entity_id
_entity_poly.type
_entity_poly.pdbx_seq_one_letter_code
_entity_poly.pdbx_strand_id
1 'polypeptide(L)'
;PVVKAGSVAVKSVDNMISPLAKGVDANEKLPVVGKTEGYENQTTTISIGAENNATAVPLKIQLSNESLKASGVNLDKAEVIARVDINGQVYIDTNQKGRAANLADKNTPTLIADKIAEKPPRKDGVPYPNANMATAHAEIGAIQQAYKQGVTKDKNIVIHVQGKDVCTYCRQDIASAAEKSEARSVTIHAIDNDTKLPKVYTWERGQSSIREVTNEK
;
A
#
# COMPACT_ATOMS: atom_id res chain seq x y z
N PRO A 1 83.28 -37.76 8.33
CA PRO A 1 82.12 -37.21 7.57
C PRO A 1 81.43 -36.09 8.39
N VAL A 2 81.67 -34.80 8.11
CA VAL A 2 81.05 -33.91 7.10
C VAL A 2 80.25 -32.82 7.84
N VAL A 3 80.68 -31.57 7.59
CA VAL A 3 80.05 -30.22 7.62
C VAL A 3 79.59 -29.47 8.89
N LYS A 4 80.02 -28.20 8.87
CA LYS A 4 79.68 -27.00 9.64
C LYS A 4 78.41 -26.35 9.07
N ALA A 5 77.57 -25.73 9.91
CA ALA A 5 76.73 -24.59 9.52
C ALA A 5 76.27 -23.83 10.78
N GLY A 6 76.49 -22.51 10.81
CA GLY A 6 76.02 -21.60 11.86
C GLY A 6 74.65 -20.99 11.57
N SER A 7 74.28 -19.98 12.38
CA SER A 7 73.18 -18.98 12.27
C SER A 7 72.25 -19.07 13.49
N VAL A 8 71.67 -18.02 14.08
CA VAL A 8 71.68 -16.55 13.97
C VAL A 8 71.09 -16.05 15.30
N ALA A 9 71.57 -14.92 15.82
CA ALA A 9 71.01 -14.28 17.01
C ALA A 9 69.60 -13.73 16.74
N VAL A 10 68.64 -14.01 17.64
CA VAL A 10 67.36 -13.30 17.68
C VAL A 10 67.35 -12.45 18.95
N LYS A 11 67.46 -11.13 18.78
CA LYS A 11 67.34 -10.16 19.88
C LYS A 11 65.88 -10.15 20.34
N SER A 12 65.66 -10.39 21.63
CA SER A 12 64.37 -10.16 22.29
C SER A 12 64.05 -8.67 22.20
N VAL A 13 62.88 -8.35 21.67
CA VAL A 13 62.41 -6.98 21.48
C VAL A 13 61.81 -6.50 22.79
N ASP A 14 62.62 -5.87 23.63
CA ASP A 14 62.09 -4.84 24.51
C ASP A 14 61.76 -3.60 23.67
N ASN A 15 60.76 -2.85 24.13
CA ASN A 15 60.38 -1.49 23.73
C ASN A 15 59.13 -1.41 22.83
N MET A 16 57.98 -1.09 23.44
CA MET A 16 57.37 0.26 23.37
C MET A 16 55.95 0.20 23.95
N ILE A 17 55.83 0.41 25.26
CA ILE A 17 54.55 0.83 25.87
C ILE A 17 54.31 2.27 25.37
N SER A 18 53.58 2.38 24.27
CA SER A 18 53.10 3.67 23.77
C SER A 18 52.08 4.25 24.75
N PRO A 19 52.12 5.56 25.05
CA PRO A 19 51.14 6.17 25.94
C PRO A 19 49.74 6.07 25.32
N LEU A 20 48.76 5.68 26.14
CA LEU A 20 47.33 5.68 25.79
C LEU A 20 46.97 7.06 25.21
N ALA A 21 46.47 7.08 23.97
CA ALA A 21 46.08 8.31 23.29
C ALA A 21 45.05 9.09 24.13
N LYS A 22 45.25 10.41 24.26
CA LYS A 22 44.28 11.33 24.88
C LYS A 22 42.92 11.15 24.20
N GLY A 23 41.87 11.00 24.99
CA GLY A 23 40.49 10.89 24.50
C GLY A 23 40.13 12.08 23.62
N VAL A 24 39.66 11.79 22.42
CA VAL A 24 39.15 12.78 21.46
C VAL A 24 37.78 13.21 21.97
N ASP A 25 37.61 14.51 22.21
CA ASP A 25 36.35 15.08 22.68
C ASP A 25 35.34 15.07 21.52
N ALA A 26 34.05 14.81 21.78
CA ALA A 26 33.04 14.64 20.73
C ALA A 26 32.78 15.91 19.88
N ASN A 27 33.35 17.04 20.30
CA ASN A 27 33.26 18.34 19.63
C ASN A 27 34.56 18.77 18.95
N GLU A 28 35.61 17.93 18.92
CA GLU A 28 36.82 18.24 18.17
C GLU A 28 36.55 18.05 16.67
N LYS A 29 36.82 19.10 15.89
CA LYS A 29 36.66 19.09 14.43
C LYS A 29 37.59 18.02 13.85
N LEU A 30 37.00 16.97 13.28
CA LEU A 30 37.74 15.88 12.64
C LEU A 30 38.70 16.44 11.57
N PRO A 31 39.94 15.94 11.48
CA PRO A 31 40.83 16.33 10.41
C PRO A 31 40.23 15.88 9.07
N VAL A 32 40.18 16.80 8.12
CA VAL A 32 39.81 16.46 6.74
C VAL A 32 40.94 15.61 6.16
N VAL A 33 40.71 14.30 6.06
CA VAL A 33 41.66 13.37 5.44
C VAL A 33 41.36 13.28 3.95
N GLY A 34 42.24 13.87 3.13
CA GLY A 34 42.24 13.73 1.68
C GLY A 34 41.90 15.02 0.93
N LYS A 35 42.79 15.45 0.03
CA LYS A 35 42.41 16.37 -1.04
C LYS A 35 41.61 15.55 -2.06
N THR A 36 40.31 15.77 -2.16
CA THR A 36 39.49 15.16 -3.20
C THR A 36 39.49 16.09 -4.42
N GLU A 37 40.35 15.81 -5.39
CA GLU A 37 40.19 16.39 -6.72
C GLU A 37 38.96 15.73 -7.39
N GLY A 38 38.05 16.55 -7.94
CA GLY A 38 36.88 16.09 -8.71
C GLY A 38 35.49 16.30 -8.08
N TYR A 39 35.40 16.90 -6.89
CA TYR A 39 34.12 17.12 -6.18
C TYR A 39 33.71 18.60 -6.02
N GLU A 40 34.33 19.51 -6.77
CA GLU A 40 34.15 20.96 -6.60
C GLU A 40 32.72 21.46 -6.91
N ASN A 41 31.88 20.63 -7.53
CA ASN A 41 30.51 20.99 -7.94
C ASN A 41 29.40 20.17 -7.27
N GLN A 42 29.67 19.46 -6.17
CA GLN A 42 28.59 18.85 -5.41
C GLN A 42 27.88 19.90 -4.55
N THR A 43 26.82 20.49 -5.09
CA THR A 43 25.83 21.20 -4.29
C THR A 43 25.09 20.15 -3.46
N THR A 44 25.46 20.00 -2.19
CA THR A 44 24.68 19.18 -1.25
C THR A 44 23.39 19.92 -0.92
N THR A 45 22.36 19.75 -1.75
CA THR A 45 21.02 20.18 -1.39
C THR A 45 20.53 19.21 -0.31
N ILE A 46 20.65 19.61 0.95
CA ILE A 46 20.00 18.91 2.06
C ILE A 46 18.50 19.17 1.85
N SER A 47 17.80 18.16 1.32
CA SER A 47 16.35 18.19 1.10
C SER A 47 15.66 18.64 2.39
N ILE A 48 15.16 19.87 2.39
CA ILE A 48 14.40 20.44 3.49
C ILE A 48 13.03 19.74 3.47
N GLY A 49 12.56 19.27 4.64
CA GLY A 49 11.48 18.27 4.77
C GLY A 49 10.15 18.53 4.04
N ALA A 50 9.92 19.71 3.45
CA ALA A 50 8.82 19.99 2.53
C ALA A 50 8.90 19.15 1.24
N GLU A 51 10.10 18.94 0.70
CA GLU A 51 10.33 18.20 -0.55
C GLU A 51 10.07 16.69 -0.35
N ASN A 52 10.40 16.18 0.83
CA ASN A 52 10.14 14.80 1.25
C ASN A 52 8.64 14.51 1.43
N ASN A 53 7.84 15.51 1.83
CA ASN A 53 6.40 15.34 2.00
C ASN A 53 5.65 15.31 0.66
N ALA A 54 6.12 16.08 -0.33
CA ALA A 54 5.56 16.08 -1.69
C ALA A 54 5.86 14.78 -2.46
N THR A 55 7.00 14.13 -2.20
CA THR A 55 7.35 12.82 -2.78
C THR A 55 6.81 11.61 -2.00
N ALA A 56 6.47 11.76 -0.72
CA ALA A 56 5.96 10.66 0.10
C ALA A 56 4.65 10.05 -0.43
N VAL A 57 3.72 10.88 -0.94
CA VAL A 57 2.46 10.39 -1.52
C VAL A 57 2.70 9.63 -2.84
N PRO A 58 3.45 10.17 -3.82
CA PRO A 58 3.87 9.43 -5.00
C PRO A 58 4.58 8.10 -4.69
N LEU A 59 5.51 8.09 -3.73
CA LEU A 59 6.26 6.89 -3.35
C LEU A 59 5.35 5.81 -2.75
N LYS A 60 4.41 6.17 -1.87
CA LYS A 60 3.42 5.21 -1.31
C LYS A 60 2.54 4.58 -2.41
N ILE A 61 2.16 5.37 -3.41
CA ILE A 61 1.39 4.87 -4.57
C ILE A 61 2.27 3.96 -5.44
N GLN A 62 3.52 4.34 -5.69
CA GLN A 62 4.47 3.51 -6.46
C GLN A 62 4.73 2.17 -5.77
N LEU A 63 5.05 2.17 -4.47
CA LEU A 63 5.25 0.93 -3.70
C LEU A 63 3.98 0.06 -3.70
N SER A 64 2.80 0.68 -3.60
CA SER A 64 1.53 -0.05 -3.71
C SER A 64 1.37 -0.70 -5.08
N ASN A 65 1.72 0.01 -6.16
CA ASN A 65 1.63 -0.51 -7.53
C ASN A 65 2.64 -1.63 -7.78
N GLU A 66 3.87 -1.50 -7.28
CA GLU A 66 4.87 -2.58 -7.36
C GLU A 66 4.42 -3.83 -6.58
N SER A 67 3.83 -3.65 -5.39
CA SER A 67 3.25 -4.74 -4.61
C SER A 67 2.09 -5.42 -5.35
N LEU A 68 1.26 -4.64 -6.06
CA LEU A 68 0.18 -5.19 -6.90
C LEU A 68 0.75 -5.99 -8.07
N LYS A 69 1.77 -5.50 -8.77
CA LYS A 69 2.44 -6.24 -9.85
C LYS A 69 3.01 -7.57 -9.33
N ALA A 70 3.69 -7.55 -8.19
CA ALA A 70 4.22 -8.75 -7.55
C ALA A 70 3.13 -9.76 -7.17
N SER A 71 1.92 -9.27 -6.86
CA SER A 71 0.74 -10.09 -6.56
C SER A 71 0.06 -10.69 -7.80
N GLY A 72 0.57 -10.42 -9.01
CA GLY A 72 0.01 -10.91 -10.27
C GLY A 72 -1.13 -10.06 -10.85
N VAL A 73 -1.33 -8.83 -10.34
CA VAL A 73 -2.30 -7.87 -10.87
C VAL A 73 -1.81 -7.33 -12.21
N ASN A 74 -2.70 -7.28 -13.21
CA ASN A 74 -2.42 -6.62 -14.48
C ASN A 74 -2.75 -5.13 -14.37
N LEU A 75 -1.74 -4.32 -14.04
CA LEU A 75 -1.93 -2.88 -13.86
C LEU A 75 -2.34 -2.15 -15.14
N ASP A 76 -1.94 -2.62 -16.32
CA ASP A 76 -2.32 -2.00 -17.60
C ASP A 76 -3.84 -2.12 -17.86
N LYS A 77 -4.50 -3.07 -17.19
CA LYS A 77 -5.95 -3.29 -17.23
C LYS A 77 -6.66 -2.87 -15.93
N ALA A 78 -5.91 -2.36 -14.95
CA ALA A 78 -6.41 -1.93 -13.64
C ALA A 78 -6.96 -0.51 -13.70
N GLU A 79 -8.10 -0.34 -14.38
CA GLU A 79 -8.79 0.95 -14.50
C GLU A 79 -9.35 1.47 -13.18
N VAL A 80 -9.64 0.57 -12.24
CA VAL A 80 -10.14 0.91 -10.90
C VAL A 80 -9.34 0.12 -9.89
N ILE A 81 -8.89 0.79 -8.84
CA ILE A 81 -8.18 0.17 -7.70
C ILE A 81 -8.85 0.67 -6.41
N ALA A 82 -9.31 -0.26 -5.59
CA ALA A 82 -9.86 0.03 -4.26
C ALA A 82 -8.87 -0.41 -3.19
N ARG A 83 -8.58 0.48 -2.24
CA ARG A 83 -7.74 0.22 -1.08
C ARG A 83 -8.58 0.39 0.18
N VAL A 84 -8.81 -0.72 0.88
CA VAL A 84 -9.50 -0.77 2.16
C VAL A 84 -8.47 -0.68 3.28
N ASP A 85 -8.45 0.42 4.01
CA ASP A 85 -7.64 0.63 5.21
C ASP A 85 -8.48 0.34 6.46
N ILE A 86 -7.97 -0.56 7.30
CA ILE A 86 -8.51 -0.87 8.61
C ILE A 86 -7.36 -0.88 9.62
N ASN A 87 -7.29 0.16 10.46
CA ASN A 87 -6.25 0.33 11.47
C ASN A 87 -4.82 0.22 10.91
N GLY A 88 -4.58 0.73 9.69
CA GLY A 88 -3.27 0.69 9.04
C GLY A 88 -2.97 -0.61 8.27
N GLN A 89 -3.87 -1.61 8.31
CA GLN A 89 -3.81 -2.76 7.41
C GLN A 89 -4.56 -2.41 6.12
N VAL A 90 -3.88 -2.56 4.99
CA VAL A 90 -4.42 -2.19 3.68
C VAL A 90 -4.69 -3.45 2.85
N TYR A 91 -5.93 -3.59 2.41
CA TYR A 91 -6.38 -4.62 1.49
C TYR A 91 -6.71 -4.00 0.14
N ILE A 92 -6.20 -4.59 -0.93
CA ILE A 92 -6.28 -3.98 -2.26
C ILE A 92 -6.95 -4.94 -3.22
N ASP A 93 -7.84 -4.40 -4.05
CA ASP A 93 -8.37 -5.11 -5.20
C ASP A 93 -8.54 -4.15 -6.39
N THR A 94 -8.76 -4.72 -7.58
CA THR A 94 -8.92 -3.98 -8.83
C THR A 94 -10.20 -4.38 -9.55
N ASN A 95 -10.53 -3.70 -10.66
CA ASN A 95 -11.58 -4.15 -11.57
C ASN A 95 -11.25 -5.54 -12.15
N GLN A 96 -12.28 -6.23 -12.63
CA GLN A 96 -12.21 -7.65 -13.05
C GLN A 96 -11.09 -7.93 -14.07
N LYS A 97 -10.83 -7.00 -14.99
CA LYS A 97 -9.80 -7.17 -16.04
C LYS A 97 -8.36 -7.03 -15.52
N GLY A 98 -8.17 -6.26 -14.44
CA GLY A 98 -6.88 -6.05 -13.80
C GLY A 98 -6.59 -7.05 -12.68
N ARG A 99 -7.62 -7.73 -12.15
CA ARG A 99 -7.50 -8.61 -10.98
C ARG A 99 -6.57 -9.78 -11.24
N ALA A 100 -5.74 -10.11 -10.25
CA ALA A 100 -4.88 -11.28 -10.30
C ALA A 100 -5.71 -12.58 -10.39
N ALA A 101 -5.28 -13.55 -11.19
CA ALA A 101 -6.06 -14.75 -11.48
C ALA A 101 -6.41 -15.57 -10.23
N ASN A 102 -5.51 -15.62 -9.24
CA ASN A 102 -5.72 -16.28 -7.95
C ASN A 102 -6.79 -15.60 -7.07
N LEU A 103 -7.11 -14.33 -7.33
CA LEU A 103 -8.15 -13.58 -6.64
C LEU A 103 -9.48 -13.55 -7.41
N ALA A 104 -9.47 -13.97 -8.69
CA ALA A 104 -10.63 -13.91 -9.60
C ALA A 104 -11.40 -15.24 -9.68
N ASP A 105 -11.67 -15.88 -8.54
CA ASP A 105 -12.36 -17.17 -8.52
C ASP A 105 -13.88 -17.03 -8.72
N LYS A 106 -14.41 -17.69 -9.77
CA LYS A 106 -15.85 -17.72 -10.08
C LYS A 106 -16.67 -18.54 -9.08
N ASN A 107 -16.03 -19.48 -8.39
CA ASN A 107 -16.69 -20.39 -7.44
C ASN A 107 -16.70 -19.82 -6.01
N THR A 108 -15.95 -18.74 -5.76
CA THR A 108 -15.97 -18.04 -4.49
C THR A 108 -17.06 -16.96 -4.53
N PRO A 109 -18.21 -17.15 -3.86
CA PRO A 109 -19.22 -16.11 -3.73
C PRO A 109 -18.66 -14.91 -2.95
N THR A 110 -19.16 -13.71 -3.24
CA THR A 110 -18.90 -12.55 -2.38
C THR A 110 -19.80 -12.59 -1.14
N LEU A 111 -19.51 -11.71 -0.17
CA LEU A 111 -20.34 -11.47 1.00
C LEU A 111 -21.82 -11.24 0.63
N ILE A 112 -22.09 -10.60 -0.50
CA ILE A 112 -23.43 -10.18 -0.91
C ILE A 112 -24.03 -11.05 -2.01
N ALA A 113 -23.45 -12.21 -2.31
CA ALA A 113 -23.86 -13.07 -3.42
C ALA A 113 -25.35 -13.45 -3.37
N ASP A 114 -25.87 -13.72 -2.17
CA ASP A 114 -27.30 -13.96 -1.90
C ASP A 114 -28.18 -12.75 -2.27
N LYS A 115 -27.81 -11.54 -1.83
CA LYS A 115 -28.53 -10.31 -2.20
C LYS A 115 -28.50 -10.06 -3.70
N ILE A 116 -27.43 -10.45 -4.39
CA ILE A 116 -27.38 -10.35 -5.86
C ILE A 116 -28.29 -11.40 -6.51
N ALA A 117 -28.34 -12.62 -5.96
CA ALA A 117 -29.20 -13.70 -6.44
C ALA A 117 -30.71 -13.40 -6.29
N GLU A 118 -31.08 -12.58 -5.30
CA GLU A 118 -32.46 -12.10 -5.10
C GLU A 118 -32.90 -11.05 -6.14
N LYS A 119 -31.97 -10.42 -6.87
CA LYS A 119 -32.31 -9.38 -7.85
C LYS A 119 -32.99 -10.02 -9.08
N PRO A 120 -34.06 -9.41 -9.62
CA PRO A 120 -34.67 -9.88 -10.86
C PRO A 120 -33.66 -9.77 -12.01
N PRO A 121 -33.66 -10.72 -12.97
CA PRO A 121 -32.74 -10.68 -14.11
C PRO A 121 -32.73 -9.33 -14.80
N ARG A 122 -31.54 -8.86 -15.20
CA ARG A 122 -31.42 -7.59 -15.91
C ARG A 122 -32.07 -7.69 -17.28
N LYS A 123 -32.69 -6.59 -17.72
CA LYS A 123 -33.34 -6.49 -19.03
C LYS A 123 -32.37 -6.72 -20.20
N ASP A 124 -31.09 -6.41 -20.02
CA ASP A 124 -30.04 -6.59 -21.01
C ASP A 124 -29.44 -8.02 -21.03
N GLY A 125 -29.92 -8.92 -20.17
CA GLY A 125 -29.43 -10.30 -20.07
C GLY A 125 -28.02 -10.43 -19.48
N VAL A 126 -27.36 -9.32 -19.12
CA VAL A 126 -26.04 -9.34 -18.50
C VAL A 126 -26.22 -9.63 -17.00
N PRO A 127 -25.42 -10.53 -16.39
CA PRO A 127 -25.45 -10.73 -14.94
C PRO A 127 -25.18 -9.43 -14.17
N TYR A 128 -25.73 -9.31 -12.96
CA TYR A 128 -25.28 -8.25 -12.05
C TYR A 128 -23.81 -8.48 -11.67
N PRO A 129 -23.04 -7.41 -11.46
CA PRO A 129 -21.71 -7.54 -10.88
C PRO A 129 -21.80 -8.05 -9.43
N ASN A 130 -20.65 -8.33 -8.84
CA ASN A 130 -20.50 -8.59 -7.40
C ASN A 130 -21.10 -9.90 -6.88
N ALA A 131 -21.54 -10.83 -7.73
CA ALA A 131 -22.06 -12.13 -7.28
C ALA A 131 -20.95 -13.08 -6.77
N ASN A 132 -19.76 -13.02 -7.37
CA ASN A 132 -18.60 -13.83 -7.00
C ASN A 132 -17.30 -13.04 -7.21
N MET A 133 -16.16 -13.58 -6.78
CA MET A 133 -14.88 -12.87 -6.87
C MET A 133 -14.39 -12.61 -8.30
N ALA A 134 -14.80 -13.44 -9.28
CA ALA A 134 -14.53 -13.17 -10.69
C ALA A 134 -15.29 -11.93 -11.21
N THR A 135 -16.52 -11.71 -10.74
CA THR A 135 -17.41 -10.62 -11.17
C THR A 135 -17.39 -9.40 -10.24
N ALA A 136 -16.75 -9.51 -9.08
CA ALA A 136 -16.66 -8.47 -8.08
C ALA A 136 -15.98 -7.20 -8.61
N HIS A 137 -16.53 -6.06 -8.25
CA HIS A 137 -15.88 -4.77 -8.39
C HIS A 137 -14.82 -4.61 -7.29
N ALA A 138 -13.91 -3.67 -7.49
CA ALA A 138 -12.74 -3.49 -6.66
C ALA A 138 -13.12 -3.29 -5.18
N GLU A 139 -14.13 -2.45 -4.91
CA GLU A 139 -14.57 -2.13 -3.55
C GLU A 139 -15.10 -3.36 -2.82
N ILE A 140 -15.92 -4.16 -3.50
CA ILE A 140 -16.51 -5.38 -2.92
C ILE A 140 -15.44 -6.43 -2.67
N GLY A 141 -14.53 -6.62 -3.61
CA GLY A 141 -13.48 -7.61 -3.45
C GLY A 141 -12.43 -7.20 -2.41
N ALA A 142 -12.14 -5.91 -2.24
CA ALA A 142 -11.28 -5.42 -1.15
C ALA A 142 -11.92 -5.62 0.23
N ILE A 143 -13.22 -5.32 0.39
CA ILE A 143 -13.95 -5.61 1.65
C ILE A 143 -13.99 -7.11 1.91
N GLN A 144 -14.22 -7.93 0.89
CA GLN A 144 -14.21 -9.39 1.02
C GLN A 144 -12.87 -9.92 1.51
N GLN A 145 -11.76 -9.38 1.01
CA GLN A 145 -10.42 -9.75 1.45
C GLN A 145 -10.19 -9.38 2.91
N ALA A 146 -10.55 -8.16 3.31
CA ALA A 146 -10.46 -7.72 4.70
C ALA A 146 -11.31 -8.61 5.64
N TYR A 147 -12.54 -8.94 5.23
CA TYR A 147 -13.41 -9.82 6.00
C TYR A 147 -12.83 -11.23 6.16
N LYS A 148 -12.24 -11.79 5.10
CA LYS A 148 -11.59 -13.12 5.17
C LYS A 148 -10.44 -13.16 6.18
N GLN A 149 -9.80 -12.02 6.47
CA GLN A 149 -8.79 -11.92 7.52
C GLN A 149 -9.37 -11.71 8.93
N GLY A 150 -10.70 -11.57 9.06
CA GLY A 150 -11.38 -11.41 10.34
C GLY A 150 -11.21 -10.03 10.98
N VAL A 151 -10.80 -9.00 10.22
CA VAL A 151 -10.45 -7.69 10.77
C VAL A 151 -11.55 -6.62 10.67
N THR A 152 -12.68 -6.92 10.02
CA THR A 152 -13.73 -5.93 9.71
C THR A 152 -14.70 -5.67 10.87
N LYS A 153 -14.85 -6.63 11.79
CA LYS A 153 -15.84 -6.59 12.86
C LYS A 153 -15.71 -5.36 13.77
N ASP A 154 -16.81 -4.61 13.85
CA ASP A 154 -16.98 -3.36 14.62
C ASP A 154 -15.92 -2.28 14.31
N LYS A 155 -15.28 -2.37 13.13
CA LYS A 155 -14.27 -1.40 12.69
C LYS A 155 -14.86 -0.34 11.79
N ASN A 156 -14.21 0.81 11.80
CA ASN A 156 -14.38 1.83 10.77
C ASN A 156 -13.50 1.43 9.59
N ILE A 157 -14.09 1.42 8.40
CA ILE A 157 -13.38 1.11 7.17
C ILE A 157 -13.20 2.40 6.38
N VAL A 158 -11.98 2.65 5.89
CA VAL A 158 -11.71 3.72 4.93
C VAL A 158 -11.38 3.08 3.59
N ILE A 159 -12.07 3.50 2.52
CA ILE A 159 -11.86 2.98 1.16
C ILE A 159 -11.34 4.11 0.29
N HIS A 160 -10.18 3.94 -0.32
CA HIS A 160 -9.67 4.83 -1.34
C HIS A 160 -9.86 4.18 -2.71
N VAL A 161 -10.76 4.75 -3.51
CA VAL A 161 -11.04 4.32 -4.89
C VAL A 161 -10.27 5.23 -5.84
N GLN A 162 -9.45 4.61 -6.68
CA GLN A 162 -8.68 5.27 -7.73
C GLN A 162 -9.23 4.93 -9.11
N GLY A 163 -9.08 5.87 -10.05
CA GLY A 163 -9.38 5.70 -11.47
C GLY A 163 -10.80 6.12 -11.87
N LYS A 164 -11.83 5.74 -11.09
CA LYS A 164 -13.24 6.09 -11.36
C LYS A 164 -14.03 6.34 -10.08
N ASP A 165 -15.20 6.98 -10.23
CA ASP A 165 -16.20 7.14 -9.16
C ASP A 165 -16.84 5.78 -8.83
N VAL A 166 -17.44 5.68 -7.64
CA VAL A 166 -18.21 4.50 -7.22
C VAL A 166 -19.43 4.33 -8.14
N CYS A 167 -19.47 3.20 -8.86
CA CYS A 167 -20.55 2.96 -9.80
C CYS A 167 -21.90 2.78 -9.09
N THR A 168 -22.99 3.02 -9.82
CA THR A 168 -24.36 2.99 -9.27
C THR A 168 -24.72 1.65 -8.62
N TYR A 169 -24.28 0.52 -9.18
CA TYR A 169 -24.45 -0.79 -8.57
C TYR A 169 -23.75 -0.90 -7.21
N CYS A 170 -22.52 -0.38 -7.12
CA CYS A 170 -21.70 -0.49 -5.92
C CYS A 170 -22.22 0.35 -4.75
N ARG A 171 -23.06 1.37 -4.98
CA ARG A 171 -23.58 2.23 -3.90
C ARG A 171 -24.40 1.46 -2.86
N GLN A 172 -25.25 0.53 -3.30
CA GLN A 172 -26.04 -0.35 -2.42
C GLN A 172 -25.27 -1.60 -2.02
N ASP A 173 -24.47 -2.13 -2.94
CA ASP A 173 -23.70 -3.35 -2.72
C ASP A 173 -22.60 -3.14 -1.67
N ILE A 174 -21.93 -1.97 -1.62
CA ILE A 174 -20.93 -1.63 -0.58
C ILE A 174 -21.61 -1.57 0.79
N ALA A 175 -22.77 -0.93 0.91
CA ALA A 175 -23.53 -0.90 2.16
C ALA A 175 -23.87 -2.32 2.65
N SER A 176 -24.32 -3.18 1.73
CA SER A 176 -24.63 -4.57 2.05
C SER A 176 -23.39 -5.38 2.42
N ALA A 177 -22.25 -5.16 1.75
CA ALA A 177 -20.99 -5.82 2.06
C ALA A 177 -20.42 -5.35 3.41
N ALA A 178 -20.56 -4.06 3.72
CA ALA A 178 -20.17 -3.48 4.99
C ALA A 178 -20.98 -4.07 6.15
N GLU A 179 -22.31 -4.12 6.02
CA GLU A 179 -23.20 -4.74 7.00
C GLU A 179 -22.82 -6.21 7.24
N LYS A 180 -22.64 -6.98 6.16
CA LYS A 180 -22.29 -8.41 6.25
C LYS A 180 -20.87 -8.69 6.73
N SER A 181 -19.96 -7.73 6.59
CA SER A 181 -18.62 -7.81 7.17
C SER A 181 -18.58 -7.35 8.63
N GLU A 182 -19.74 -7.05 9.21
CA GLU A 182 -19.91 -6.54 10.58
C GLU A 182 -19.16 -5.22 10.81
N ALA A 183 -18.94 -4.42 9.76
CA ALA A 183 -18.32 -3.10 9.89
C ALA A 183 -19.21 -2.15 10.72
N ARG A 184 -18.59 -1.18 11.40
CA ARG A 184 -19.30 -0.12 12.11
C ARG A 184 -19.68 1.03 11.17
N SER A 185 -18.75 1.44 10.33
CA SER A 185 -18.95 2.47 9.30
C SER A 185 -17.98 2.28 8.14
N VAL A 186 -18.31 2.92 7.02
CA VAL A 186 -17.45 3.00 5.84
C VAL A 186 -17.35 4.46 5.39
N THR A 187 -16.14 4.94 5.17
CA THR A 187 -15.87 6.20 4.46
C THR A 187 -15.17 5.88 3.15
N ILE A 188 -15.70 6.36 2.03
CA ILE A 188 -15.14 6.12 0.71
C ILE A 188 -14.66 7.45 0.12
N HIS A 189 -13.38 7.52 -0.22
CA HIS A 189 -12.79 8.59 -1.01
C HIS A 189 -12.68 8.11 -2.47
N ALA A 190 -13.42 8.75 -3.35
CA ALA A 190 -13.42 8.46 -4.79
C ALA A 190 -13.11 9.73 -5.59
N ILE A 191 -12.95 9.57 -6.90
CA ILE A 191 -12.76 10.69 -7.84
C ILE A 191 -13.93 10.67 -8.81
N ASP A 192 -14.61 11.81 -8.97
CA ASP A 192 -15.69 11.95 -9.92
C ASP A 192 -15.22 11.70 -11.36
N ASN A 193 -16.03 10.98 -12.14
CA ASN A 193 -15.63 10.55 -13.48
C ASN A 193 -15.48 11.71 -14.45
N ASP A 194 -16.30 12.77 -14.31
CA ASP A 194 -16.40 13.84 -15.29
C ASP A 194 -15.53 15.03 -14.88
N THR A 195 -15.72 15.50 -13.65
CA THR A 195 -15.04 16.69 -13.10
C THR A 195 -13.64 16.40 -12.59
N LYS A 196 -13.30 15.11 -12.36
CA LYS A 196 -12.05 14.67 -11.72
C LYS A 196 -11.83 15.24 -10.32
N LEU A 197 -12.89 15.73 -9.68
CA LEU A 197 -12.83 16.26 -8.32
C LEU A 197 -13.04 15.14 -7.28
N PRO A 198 -12.50 15.29 -6.05
CA PRO A 198 -12.75 14.35 -4.98
C PRO A 198 -14.23 14.26 -4.62
N LYS A 199 -14.72 13.03 -4.45
CA LYS A 199 -16.02 12.72 -3.86
C LYS A 199 -15.84 11.89 -2.61
N VAL A 200 -16.67 12.15 -1.61
CA VAL A 200 -16.70 11.38 -0.38
C VAL A 200 -18.07 10.76 -0.21
N TYR A 201 -18.10 9.46 0.05
CA TYR A 201 -19.31 8.77 0.46
C TYR A 201 -19.14 8.24 1.87
N THR A 202 -20.23 8.18 2.61
CA THR A 202 -20.28 7.62 3.96
C THR A 202 -21.37 6.57 4.06
N TRP A 203 -21.15 5.61 4.94
CA TRP A 203 -22.15 4.65 5.35
C TRP A 203 -21.98 4.33 6.82
N GLU A 204 -23.09 4.21 7.53
CA GLU A 204 -23.15 3.71 8.90
C GLU A 204 -24.10 2.52 8.97
N ARG A 205 -23.84 1.62 9.93
CA ARG A 205 -24.63 0.41 10.15
C ARG A 205 -26.13 0.71 10.16
N GLY A 206 -26.91 -0.10 9.43
CA GLY A 206 -28.35 0.08 9.25
C GLY A 206 -28.77 0.96 8.05
N GLN A 207 -27.84 1.63 7.36
CA GLN A 207 -28.17 2.32 6.10
C GLN A 207 -28.23 1.35 4.92
N SER A 208 -29.15 1.57 3.98
CA SER A 208 -29.33 0.70 2.80
C SER A 208 -28.37 0.98 1.64
N SER A 209 -27.70 2.14 1.65
CA SER A 209 -26.75 2.57 0.62
C SER A 209 -25.74 3.55 1.20
N ILE A 210 -24.58 3.68 0.56
CA ILE A 210 -23.66 4.79 0.84
C ILE A 210 -24.30 6.13 0.41
N ARG A 211 -24.00 7.21 1.13
CA ARG A 211 -24.49 8.56 0.86
C ARG A 211 -23.33 9.48 0.53
N GLU A 212 -23.48 10.24 -0.54
CA GLU A 212 -22.49 11.27 -0.89
C GLU A 212 -22.54 12.38 0.16
N VAL A 213 -21.37 12.78 0.65
CA VAL A 213 -21.23 13.94 1.54
C VAL A 213 -21.14 15.17 0.63
N THR A 214 -22.28 15.82 0.43
CA THR A 214 -22.31 17.13 -0.20
C THR A 214 -21.98 18.17 0.85
N ASN A 215 -20.87 18.90 0.67
CA ASN A 215 -20.68 20.16 1.38
C ASN A 215 -21.72 21.13 0.81
N GLU A 216 -22.90 21.19 1.42
CA GLU A 216 -23.82 22.30 1.21
C GLU A 216 -23.06 23.58 1.59
N LYS A 217 -22.89 24.46 0.60
CA LYS A 217 -22.38 25.82 0.80
C LYS A 217 -23.45 26.67 1.46
#